data_AF-A0A418KQA0-F1
#
_entry.id   AF-A0A418KQA0-F1
#
_cell.length_a   1.000
_cell.length_b   1.000
_cell.length_c   1.000
_cell.angle_alpha   90.00
_cell.angle_beta   90.00
_cell.angle_gamma   90.00
#
_symmetry.space_group_name_H-M   'P 1'
#
loop_
_entity.id
_entity.type
_entity.pdbx_description
1 polymer ?
#
loop_
_entity_poly.entity_id
_entity_poly.type
_entity_poly.pdbx_seq_one_letter_code
_entity_poly.pdbx_strand_id
1 'polypeptide(L)' 'MAATIGFRPTERDEQIIRAAMRSGEHKSDVIRRALRLLEREVWAEQARADAERLRTEDLSAEQDAW' A
#
# COMPACT_ATOMS: atom_id res chain seq x y z
N MET A 1 5.12 19.41 -2.88
CA MET A 1 3.97 20.09 -3.50
C MET A 1 2.96 19.04 -3.92
N ALA A 2 1.65 19.26 -3.69
CA ALA A 2 0.62 18.32 -4.15
C ALA A 2 0.27 18.61 -5.61
N ALA A 3 0.42 17.62 -6.48
CA ALA A 3 -0.07 17.69 -7.85
C ALA A 3 -1.57 17.40 -7.89
N THR A 4 -2.33 18.20 -8.65
CA THR A 4 -3.77 17.96 -8.85
C THR A 4 -3.96 16.88 -9.91
N ILE A 5 -4.63 15.79 -9.54
CA ILE A 5 -5.00 14.71 -10.44
C ILE A 5 -6.52 14.68 -10.56
N GLY A 6 -7.04 14.65 -11.78
CA GLY A 6 -8.46 14.46 -12.04
C GLY A 6 -8.83 12.98 -11.90
N PHE A 7 -9.71 12.66 -10.95
CA PHE A 7 -10.26 11.32 -10.79
C PHE A 7 -11.74 11.33 -11.18
N ARG A 8 -12.13 10.49 -12.14
CA ARG A 8 -13.52 10.33 -12.58
C ARG A 8 -14.04 8.98 -12.08
N PRO A 9 -14.64 8.91 -10.88
CA PRO A 9 -15.13 7.66 -10.32
C PRO A 9 -16.28 7.10 -11.17
N THR A 10 -16.29 5.78 -11.33
CA THR A 10 -17.49 5.05 -11.75
C THR A 10 -18.51 5.01 -10.61
N GLU A 11 -19.75 4.63 -10.91
CA GLU A 11 -20.77 4.40 -9.86
C GLU A 11 -20.30 3.39 -8.80
N ARG A 12 -19.54 2.37 -9.23
CA ARG A 12 -19.01 1.36 -8.33
C ARG A 12 -17.93 1.93 -7.41
N ASP A 13 -17.03 2.75 -7.94
CA ASP A 13 -16.00 3.43 -7.15
C ASP A 13 -16.66 4.33 -6.10
N GLU A 14 -17.73 5.04 -6.48
CA GLU A 14 -18.46 5.87 -5.52
C GLU A 14 -19.10 5.06 -4.39
N GLN A 15 -19.67 3.89 -4.71
CA GLN A 15 -20.22 2.99 -3.68
C GLN A 15 -19.14 2.53 -2.71
N ILE A 16 -17.97 2.14 -3.23
CA ILE A 16 -16.82 1.72 -2.42
C ILE A 16 -16.35 2.88 -1.54
N ILE A 17 -16.18 4.07 -2.11
CA ILE A 17 -15.75 5.26 -1.37
C ILE A 17 -16.76 5.59 -0.26
N ARG A 18 -18.07 5.61 -0.56
CA ARG A 18 -19.10 5.88 0.45
C ARG A 18 -19.12 4.84 1.56
N ALA A 19 -19.01 3.56 1.24
CA ALA A 19 -18.99 2.49 2.22
C ALA A 19 -17.74 2.50 3.11
N ALA A 20 -16.60 2.93 2.57
CA ALA A 20 -15.34 3.00 3.28
C ALA A 20 -15.13 4.31 4.08
N MET A 21 -15.97 5.32 3.85
CA MET A 21 -15.85 6.65 4.44
C MET A 21 -16.15 6.61 5.94
N ARG A 22 -15.26 7.22 6.74
CA ARG A 22 -15.44 7.38 8.18
C ARG A 22 -15.98 8.77 8.50
N SER A 23 -16.51 8.93 9.72
CA SER A 23 -17.01 10.23 10.18
C SER A 23 -15.92 11.30 10.09
N GLY A 24 -16.20 12.39 9.38
CA GLY A 24 -15.27 13.50 9.18
C GLY A 24 -14.24 13.33 8.05
N GLU A 25 -14.23 12.20 7.33
CA GLU A 25 -13.35 12.02 6.17
C GLU A 25 -13.93 12.68 4.91
N HIS A 26 -13.06 13.29 4.09
CA HIS A 26 -13.40 13.64 2.71
C HIS A 26 -13.09 12.46 1.76
N LYS A 27 -13.70 12.45 0.57
CA LYS A 27 -13.43 11.43 -0.48
C LYS A 27 -11.93 11.30 -0.77
N SER A 28 -11.18 12.41 -0.77
CA SER A 28 -9.72 12.41 -0.98
C SER A 28 -8.96 11.64 0.11
N ASP A 29 -9.43 11.66 1.35
CA ASP A 29 -8.78 10.95 2.45
C ASP A 29 -9.00 9.45 2.35
N VAL A 30 -10.20 9.04 1.94
CA VAL A 30 -10.50 7.63 1.60
C VAL A 30 -9.60 7.14 0.46
N ILE A 31 -9.45 7.93 -0.61
CA ILE A 31 -8.56 7.59 -1.74
C ILE A 31 -7.10 7.50 -1.28
N ARG A 32 -6.61 8.44 -0.47
CA ARG A 32 -5.26 8.38 0.09
C ARG A 32 -5.05 7.12 0.94
N ARG A 33 -6.05 6.75 1.74
CA ARG A 33 -6.00 5.52 2.55
C ARG A 33 -5.99 4.27 1.68
N ALA A 34 -6.78 4.24 0.61
CA ALA A 34 -6.75 3.16 -0.38
C ALA A 34 -5.38 3.02 -1.05
N LEU A 35 -4.75 4.14 -1.44
CA LEU A 35 -3.40 4.12 -2.02
C LEU A 35 -2.36 3.54 -1.05
N ARG A 36 -2.43 3.87 0.25
CA ARG A 36 -1.56 3.29 1.27
C ARG A 36 -1.80 1.80 1.51
N LEU A 37 -3.00 1.29 1.23
CA LEU A 37 -3.28 -0.14 1.27
C LEU A 37 -2.63 -0.85 0.07
N LEU A 38 -2.77 -0.28 -1.13
CA LEU A 38 -2.09 -0.79 -2.33
C LEU A 38 -0.56 -0.80 -2.17
N GLU A 39 0.02 0.24 -1.57
CA GLU A 39 1.47 0.28 -1.25
C GLU A 39 1.89 -0.89 -0.36
N ARG A 40 1.08 -1.24 0.64
CA ARG A 40 1.37 -2.38 1.53
C ARG A 40 1.26 -3.72 0.81
N GLU A 41 0.32 -3.87 -0.11
CA GLU A 41 0.18 -5.08 -0.93
C GLU A 41 1.42 -5.29 -1.81
N VAL A 42 1.85 -4.24 -2.51
CA VAL A 42 3.08 -4.26 -3.33
C VAL A 42 4.30 -4.61 -2.46
N TRP A 43 4.42 -3.99 -1.29
CA TRP A 43 5.51 -4.30 -0.37
C TRP A 43 5.48 -5.77 0.09
N ALA A 44 4.30 -6.31 0.42
CA ALA A 44 4.16 -7.68 0.86
C ALA A 44 4.49 -8.70 -0.24
N GLU A 45 4.12 -8.41 -1.48
CA GLU A 45 4.52 -9.22 -2.65
C GLU A 45 6.03 -9.22 -2.84
N GLN A 46 6.66 -8.03 -2.79
CA GLN A 46 8.10 -7.90 -2.91
C GLN A 46 8.82 -8.64 -1.77
N ALA A 47 8.38 -8.46 -0.53
CA ALA A 47 8.97 -9.12 0.63
C ALA A 47 8.88 -10.66 0.52
N ARG A 48 7.78 -11.20 -0.01
CA ARG A 48 7.66 -12.66 -0.27
C ARG A 48 8.63 -13.12 -1.36
N ALA A 49 8.76 -12.35 -2.44
CA ALA A 49 9.70 -12.67 -3.52
C ALA A 49 11.15 -12.64 -3.02
N ASP A 50 11.50 -11.66 -2.18
CA ASP A 50 12.82 -11.56 -1.56
C ASP A 50 13.08 -12.71 -0.58
N ALA A 51 12.10 -13.07 0.26
CA ALA A 51 12.24 -14.20 1.17
C ALA A 51 12.48 -15.53 0.41
N GLU A 52 11.81 -15.74 -0.72
CA GLU A 52 12.04 -16.92 -1.56
C GLU A 52 13.43 -16.88 -2.22
N ARG A 53 13.86 -15.71 -2.71
CA ARG A 53 15.19 -15.51 -3.29
C ARG A 53 16.31 -15.75 -2.28
N LEU A 54 16.12 -15.31 -1.04
CA LEU A 54 17.10 -15.40 0.05
C LEU A 54 16.94 -16.67 0.88
N ARG A 55 16.09 -17.63 0.47
CA ARG A 55 15.82 -18.86 1.24
C ARG A 55 17.08 -19.65 1.60
N THR A 56 18.11 -19.58 0.78
CA THR A 56 19.40 -20.28 0.99
C THR A 56 20.50 -19.36 1.48
N GLU A 57 20.17 -18.11 1.81
CA GLU A 57 21.13 -17.17 2.39
C GLU A 57 21.47 -17.63 3.81
N ASP A 58 22.77 -17.84 4.05
CA ASP A 58 23.29 -18.21 5.36
C ASP A 58 24.03 -17.00 5.94
N LEU A 59 23.35 -16.27 6.81
CA LEU A 59 23.90 -15.10 7.52
C LEU A 59 24.74 -15.50 8.75
N SER A 60 24.90 -16.80 9.05
CA SER A 60 25.61 -17.25 10.25
C SER A 60 27.11 -16.91 10.27
N ALA A 61 27.68 -16.61 9.10
CA ALA A 61 29.07 -16.20 8.94
C ALA A 61 29.27 -14.68 8.99
N GLU A 62 28.20 -13.88 9.01
CA GLU A 62 28.30 -12.42 9.05
C GLU A 62 28.49 -11.91 10.49
N GLN A 63 29.40 -10.96 10.67
CA GLN A 63 29.55 -10.29 11.97
C GLN A 63 28.39 -9.33 12.18
N ASP A 64 27.73 -9.46 13.35
CA ASP A 64 26.67 -8.55 13.75
C ASP A 64 27.23 -7.12 13.89
N ALA A 65 26.73 -6.19 13.07
CA ALA A 65 27.33 -4.86 12.88
C ALA A 65 26.62 -3.74 13.67
N TRP A 66 25.91 -4.08 14.75
CA TRP A 66 25.07 -3.16 15.53
C TRP A 66 25.72 -2.70 16.84
#